data_AF-A0AAV0WLE9-F1
#
_entry.id   AF-A0AAV0WLE9-F1
#
_cell.length_a   1.000
_cell.length_b   1.000
_cell.length_c   1.000
_cell.angle_alpha   90.00
_cell.angle_beta   90.00
_cell.angle_gamma   90.00
#
_symmetry.space_group_name_H-M   'P 1'
#
loop_
_entity.id
_entity.type
_entity.pdbx_description
1 polymer ?
#
loop_
_entity_poly.entity_id
_entity_poly.type
_entity_poly.pdbx_seq_one_letter_code
_entity_poly.pdbx_strand_id
1 'polypeptide(L)'
;MCKDMNTISRNLGDDDDPENISIGTIGRKIVERILMELYCNIDGSDFFRERHNKNVFPRYYKNIVHAVALNDVRDFLINKIKYKLSEVVEDLKLVLVNAMSYFEVSIKY
;
A
#
# COMPACT_ATOMS: atom_id res chain seq x y z
N MET A 1 11.05 4.64 -5.35
CA MET A 1 10.87 4.53 -3.89
C MET A 1 12.15 4.11 -3.16
N CYS A 2 12.88 3.07 -3.57
CA CYS A 2 14.09 2.63 -2.85
C CYS A 2 15.30 3.59 -2.85
N LYS A 3 15.24 4.75 -3.52
CA LYS A 3 16.38 5.68 -3.70
C LYS A 3 16.22 7.07 -3.04
N ASP A 4 15.06 7.42 -2.48
CA ASP A 4 14.74 8.81 -2.12
C ASP A 4 14.33 9.01 -0.64
N MET A 5 15.21 8.65 0.30
CA MET A 5 15.00 8.96 1.72
C MET A 5 15.31 10.43 2.08
N ASN A 6 16.30 11.04 1.41
CA ASN A 6 16.82 12.34 1.82
C ASN A 6 15.94 13.51 1.35
N THR A 7 15.23 13.34 0.24
CA THR A 7 14.42 14.40 -0.38
C THR A 7 13.12 14.65 0.39
N ILE A 8 12.53 13.61 0.97
CA ILE A 8 11.24 13.65 1.68
C ILE A 8 11.38 14.21 3.11
N SER A 9 12.56 14.10 3.71
CA SER A 9 12.81 14.50 5.10
C SER A 9 12.73 16.02 5.33
N ARG A 10 13.00 16.85 4.30
CA ARG A 10 13.33 18.28 4.48
C ARG A 10 12.19 19.24 4.86
N ASN A 11 10.91 18.88 4.64
CA ASN A 11 9.78 19.81 4.84
C ASN A 11 8.88 19.38 6.01
N LEU A 12 9.43 19.30 7.22
CA LEU A 12 8.69 18.96 8.45
C LEU A 12 8.25 20.24 9.17
N GLY A 13 6.94 20.48 9.35
CA GLY A 13 6.48 21.39 10.42
C GLY A 13 5.20 22.22 10.23
N ASP A 14 4.58 22.28 9.05
CA ASP A 14 3.67 23.41 8.78
C ASP A 14 2.15 23.18 8.95
N ASP A 15 1.66 22.03 9.45
CA ASP A 15 0.21 21.89 9.67
C ASP A 15 -0.15 20.89 10.78
N ASP A 16 -0.55 21.42 11.93
CA ASP A 16 -1.06 20.69 13.11
C ASP A 16 -2.54 21.10 13.36
N ASP A 17 -3.47 20.55 12.58
CA ASP A 17 -4.93 20.65 12.85
C ASP A 17 -5.48 19.30 13.40
N PRO A 18 -5.89 19.25 14.68
CA PRO A 18 -6.22 18.01 15.39
C PRO A 18 -7.60 17.39 15.07
N GLU A 19 -8.49 18.02 14.30
CA GLU A 19 -9.87 17.53 14.13
C GLU A 19 -10.29 17.11 12.70
N ASN A 20 -9.39 17.10 11.71
CA ASN A 20 -9.72 16.66 10.35
C ASN A 20 -8.60 15.88 9.67
N ILE A 21 -8.09 14.87 10.38
CA ILE A 21 -6.75 14.33 10.21
C ILE A 21 -6.67 13.45 8.95
N SER A 22 -6.56 14.10 7.78
CA SER A 22 -5.72 13.57 6.70
C SER A 22 -4.41 13.09 7.33
N ILE A 23 -3.74 12.10 6.73
CA ILE A 23 -2.59 11.42 7.36
C ILE A 23 -1.51 12.35 7.93
N GLY A 24 -1.52 13.62 7.52
CA GLY A 24 -0.65 14.66 8.05
C GLY A 24 0.79 14.42 7.60
N THR A 25 1.65 15.39 7.80
CA THR A 25 3.04 15.27 7.33
C THR A 25 3.78 14.12 8.02
N ILE A 26 3.56 13.93 9.33
CA ILE A 26 4.19 12.86 10.11
C ILE A 26 3.65 11.48 9.71
N GLY A 27 2.33 11.31 9.68
CA GLY A 27 1.72 10.03 9.30
C GLY A 27 2.04 9.66 7.86
N ARG A 28 2.13 10.64 6.95
CA ARG A 28 2.57 10.41 5.57
C ARG A 28 3.95 9.79 5.52
N LYS A 29 4.91 10.32 6.29
CA LYS A 29 6.29 9.82 6.33
C LYS A 29 6.39 8.42 6.93
N ILE A 30 5.60 8.15 7.96
CA ILE A 30 5.49 6.80 8.54
C ILE A 30 5.01 5.83 7.46
N VAL A 31 3.95 6.19 6.71
CA VAL A 31 3.43 5.36 5.63
C VAL A 31 4.41 5.21 4.48
N GLU A 32 5.07 6.29 4.06
CA GLU A 32 6.12 6.22 3.02
C GLU A 32 7.25 5.28 3.45
N ARG A 33 7.64 5.31 4.73
CA ARG A 33 8.63 4.38 5.27
C ARG A 33 8.13 2.95 5.24
N ILE A 34 6.92 2.68 5.72
CA ILE A 34 6.30 1.34 5.70
C ILE A 34 6.25 0.80 4.27
N LEU A 35 5.73 1.60 3.33
CA LEU A 35 5.67 1.21 1.92
C LEU A 35 7.08 0.88 1.42
N MET A 36 8.06 1.73 1.67
CA MET A 36 9.43 1.47 1.25
C MET A 36 10.00 0.16 1.81
N GLU A 37 9.76 -0.16 3.09
CA GLU A 37 10.14 -1.46 3.67
C GLU A 37 9.48 -2.63 2.90
N LEU A 38 8.18 -2.51 2.61
CA LEU A 38 7.43 -3.52 1.84
C LEU A 38 7.93 -3.65 0.40
N TYR A 39 8.39 -2.57 -0.23
CA TYR A 39 8.96 -2.61 -1.58
C TYR A 39 10.37 -3.18 -1.60
N CYS A 40 11.24 -2.78 -0.67
CA CYS A 40 12.69 -2.93 -0.84
C CYS A 40 13.29 -4.05 0.01
N ASN A 41 12.63 -4.43 1.12
CA ASN A 41 13.20 -5.36 2.12
C ASN A 41 12.46 -6.71 2.20
N ILE A 42 11.55 -6.99 1.25
CA ILE A 42 10.85 -8.27 1.15
C ILE A 42 11.25 -8.95 -0.16
N ASP A 43 11.89 -10.11 -0.06
CA ASP A 43 12.14 -11.00 -1.19
C ASP A 43 10.81 -11.42 -1.81
N GLY A 44 10.68 -11.26 -3.14
CA GLY A 44 9.42 -11.51 -3.84
C GLY A 44 8.37 -10.40 -3.69
N SER A 45 8.75 -9.19 -3.24
CA SER A 45 7.82 -8.06 -3.14
C SER A 45 7.07 -7.74 -4.45
N ASP A 46 7.63 -8.11 -5.61
CA ASP A 46 7.02 -7.94 -6.93
C ASP A 46 5.60 -8.52 -7.04
N PHE A 47 5.30 -9.61 -6.33
CA PHE A 47 3.95 -10.21 -6.33
C PHE A 47 2.86 -9.30 -5.74
N PHE A 48 3.25 -8.27 -4.98
CA PHE A 48 2.34 -7.36 -4.28
C PHE A 48 2.32 -5.96 -4.89
N ARG A 49 3.22 -5.67 -5.84
CA ARG A 49 3.38 -4.31 -6.40
C ARG A 49 2.26 -3.96 -7.36
N GLU A 50 1.88 -4.90 -8.22
CA GLU A 50 0.88 -4.70 -9.26
C GLU A 50 -0.33 -5.62 -9.09
N ARG A 51 -1.48 -5.15 -9.58
CA ARG A 51 -2.67 -5.99 -9.67
C ARG A 51 -2.45 -7.04 -10.76
N HIS A 52 -2.75 -8.29 -10.46
CA HIS A 52 -2.77 -9.36 -11.46
C HIS A 52 -3.76 -9.03 -12.58
N ASN A 53 -3.44 -9.32 -13.83
CA ASN A 53 -4.38 -9.09 -14.92
C ASN A 53 -5.62 -10.00 -14.75
N LYS A 54 -6.81 -9.41 -14.65
CA LYS A 54 -8.07 -10.15 -14.44
C LYS A 54 -8.39 -11.16 -15.53
N ASN A 55 -7.98 -10.91 -16.77
CA ASN A 55 -8.19 -11.82 -17.90
C ASN A 55 -7.23 -13.02 -17.85
N VAL A 56 -6.05 -12.84 -17.26
CA VAL A 56 -5.02 -13.89 -17.13
C VAL A 56 -5.23 -14.72 -15.87
N PHE A 57 -5.71 -14.10 -14.78
CA PHE A 57 -5.93 -14.75 -13.49
C PHE A 57 -7.39 -14.70 -13.04
N PRO A 58 -8.37 -15.19 -13.84
CA PRO A 58 -9.78 -15.07 -13.50
C PRO A 58 -10.16 -15.79 -12.19
N ARG A 59 -9.44 -16.85 -11.82
CA ARG A 59 -9.66 -17.58 -10.54
C ARG A 59 -9.30 -16.74 -9.31
N TYR A 60 -8.25 -15.91 -9.40
CA TYR A 60 -7.86 -14.97 -8.32
C TYR A 60 -9.01 -14.02 -8.00
N TYR A 61 -9.65 -13.49 -9.04
CA TYR A 61 -10.77 -12.55 -8.93
C TYR A 61 -12.12 -13.20 -8.59
N LYS A 62 -12.19 -14.52 -8.47
CA LYS A 62 -13.44 -15.20 -8.08
C LYS A 62 -13.78 -14.95 -6.61
N ASN A 63 -12.75 -14.86 -5.76
CA ASN A 63 -12.89 -14.71 -4.32
C ASN A 63 -12.41 -13.34 -3.80
N ILE A 64 -11.71 -12.56 -4.63
CA ILE A 64 -11.18 -11.24 -4.27
C ILE A 64 -12.10 -10.16 -4.82
N VAL A 65 -12.86 -9.54 -3.90
CA VAL A 65 -13.88 -8.51 -4.20
C VAL A 65 -13.22 -7.16 -4.50
N HIS A 66 -12.16 -6.82 -3.75
CA HIS A 66 -11.42 -5.56 -3.89
C HIS A 66 -9.95 -5.85 -4.11
N ALA A 67 -9.54 -5.86 -5.37
CA ALA A 67 -8.13 -5.99 -5.71
C ALA A 67 -7.41 -4.65 -5.43
N VAL A 68 -6.44 -4.71 -4.55
CA VAL A 68 -5.52 -3.62 -4.23
C VAL A 68 -4.10 -4.17 -4.17
N ALA A 69 -3.14 -3.38 -4.62
CA ALA A 69 -1.72 -3.65 -4.64
C ALA A 69 -0.94 -2.47 -4.05
N LEU A 70 0.35 -2.64 -3.75
CA LEU A 70 1.17 -1.58 -3.16
C LEU A 70 1.24 -0.32 -4.02
N ASN A 71 1.23 -0.45 -5.36
CA ASN A 71 1.21 0.71 -6.25
C ASN A 71 -0.07 1.52 -6.10
N ASP A 72 -1.21 0.88 -5.83
CA ASP A 72 -2.47 1.61 -5.59
C ASP A 72 -2.38 2.42 -4.30
N VAL A 73 -1.88 1.82 -3.22
CA VAL A 73 -1.70 2.51 -1.91
C VAL A 73 -0.76 3.70 -2.06
N ARG A 74 0.35 3.52 -2.80
CA ARG A 74 1.27 4.62 -3.15
C ARG A 74 0.54 5.73 -3.92
N ASP A 75 -0.23 5.38 -4.93
CA ASP A 75 -0.93 6.34 -5.78
C ASP A 75 -2.05 7.05 -5.01
N PHE A 76 -2.72 6.38 -4.07
CA PHE A 76 -3.66 7.01 -3.14
C PHE A 76 -2.95 8.00 -2.21
N LEU A 77 -1.78 7.65 -1.69
CA LEU A 77 -0.96 8.55 -0.85
C LEU A 77 -0.46 9.79 -1.60
N ILE A 78 -0.33 9.72 -2.93
CA ILE A 78 0.08 10.85 -3.77
C ILE A 78 -1.14 11.70 -4.15
N ASN A 79 -2.25 11.07 -4.54
CA ASN A 79 -3.33 11.74 -5.25
C ASN A 79 -4.60 11.99 -4.40
N LYS A 80 -4.82 11.25 -3.31
CA LYS A 80 -6.04 11.37 -2.49
C LYS A 80 -5.84 12.41 -1.40
N ILE A 81 -6.40 13.61 -1.61
CA ILE A 81 -6.29 14.80 -0.75
C ILE A 81 -6.60 14.51 0.73
N LYS A 82 -7.55 13.60 1.02
CA LYS A 82 -7.98 13.24 2.38
C LYS A 82 -7.79 11.76 2.70
N TYR A 83 -6.65 11.19 2.31
CA TYR A 83 -6.33 9.82 2.69
C TYR A 83 -5.98 9.75 4.18
N LYS A 84 -6.77 9.01 4.95
CA LYS A 84 -6.57 8.84 6.39
C LYS A 84 -5.63 7.67 6.68
N LEU A 85 -4.96 7.72 7.83
CA LEU A 85 -4.10 6.62 8.27
C LEU A 85 -4.88 5.29 8.39
N SER A 86 -6.11 5.33 8.88
CA SER A 86 -6.97 4.14 8.98
C SER A 86 -7.23 3.49 7.62
N GLU A 87 -7.46 4.31 6.57
CA GLU A 87 -7.67 3.84 5.22
C GLU A 87 -6.39 3.22 4.65
N VAL A 88 -5.21 3.80 4.93
CA VAL A 88 -3.92 3.18 4.55
C VAL A 88 -3.77 1.80 5.19
N VAL A 89 -4.04 1.68 6.48
CA VAL A 89 -3.90 0.41 7.21
C VAL A 89 -4.86 -0.64 6.65
N GLU A 90 -6.10 -0.26 6.35
CA GLU A 90 -7.09 -1.14 5.70
C GLU A 90 -6.62 -1.59 4.31
N ASP A 91 -6.11 -0.67 3.49
CA ASP A 91 -5.64 -1.00 2.14
C ASP A 91 -4.40 -1.92 2.18
N LEU A 92 -3.43 -1.64 3.06
CA LEU A 92 -2.26 -2.51 3.26
C LEU A 92 -2.66 -3.90 3.76
N LYS A 93 -3.65 -3.98 4.67
CA LYS A 93 -4.19 -5.26 5.13
C LYS A 93 -4.82 -6.04 3.97
N LEU A 94 -5.57 -5.36 3.10
CA LEU A 94 -6.17 -5.99 1.91
C LEU A 94 -5.11 -6.50 0.93
N VAL A 95 -4.00 -5.77 0.71
CA VAL A 95 -2.87 -6.25 -0.12
C VAL A 95 -2.39 -7.61 0.42
N LEU A 96 -2.13 -7.69 1.73
CA LEU A 96 -1.62 -8.91 2.37
C LEU A 96 -2.64 -10.05 2.39
N VAL A 97 -3.92 -9.77 2.68
CA VAL A 97 -4.98 -10.78 2.69
C VAL A 97 -5.22 -11.36 1.28
N ASN A 98 -5.24 -10.50 0.26
CA ASN A 98 -5.39 -10.93 -1.13
C ASN A 98 -4.21 -11.83 -1.56
N ALA A 99 -3.00 -11.46 -1.17
CA ALA A 99 -1.80 -12.26 -1.37
C ALA A 99 -1.90 -13.64 -0.71
N MET A 100 -2.19 -13.69 0.60
CA MET A 100 -2.35 -14.96 1.32
C MET A 100 -3.43 -15.84 0.68
N SER A 101 -4.56 -15.25 0.29
CA SER A 101 -5.66 -15.99 -0.35
C SER A 101 -5.23 -16.62 -1.68
N TYR A 102 -4.37 -15.96 -2.45
CA TYR A 102 -3.83 -16.53 -3.68
C TYR A 102 -2.88 -17.69 -3.40
N PHE A 103 -1.94 -17.50 -2.47
CA PHE A 103 -0.95 -18.51 -2.16
C PHE A 103 -1.56 -19.73 -1.46
N GLU A 104 -2.51 -19.55 -0.54
CA GLU A 104 -3.22 -20.64 0.13
C GLU A 104 -4.03 -21.48 -0.87
N VAL A 105 -4.62 -20.86 -1.89
CA VAL A 105 -5.29 -21.58 -2.99
C VAL A 105 -4.30 -22.33 -3.88
N SER A 106 -3.06 -21.82 -4.03
CA SER A 106 -2.03 -22.46 -4.86
C SER A 106 -1.27 -23.62 -4.19
N ILE A 107 -1.28 -23.70 -2.85
CA ILE A 107 -0.57 -24.77 -2.08
C ILE A 107 -1.42 -26.05 -1.94
N LYS A 108 -2.71 -26.02 -2.31
CA LYS A 108 -3.57 -27.21 -2.31
C LYS A 108 -3.41 -28.01 -3.61
N TYR A 109 -2.36 -28.83 -3.69
CA TYR A 109 -2.24 -29.93 -4.65
C TYR A 109 -1.80 -31.20 -3.94
#